data_AF-B9K5E2-F1
#
_entry.id   AF-B9K5E2-F1
#
_cell.length_a   1.000
_cell.length_b   1.000
_cell.length_c   1.000
_cell.angle_alpha   90.00
_cell.angle_beta   90.00
_cell.angle_gamma   90.00
#
_symmetry.space_group_name_H-M   'P 1'
#
loop_
_entity.id
_entity.type
_entity.pdbx_description
1 polymer ?
#
loop_
_entity_poly.entity_id
_entity_poly.type
_entity_poly.pdbx_seq_one_letter_code
_entity_poly.pdbx_strand_id
1 'polypeptide(L)'
;MPNLKIYVDETIFEASRASFHEALPRIRDLLCEAFQVAPSACQLAVIPVVGLPDQPQLNIELLILPHTKRTETVIRAAAEKLRDLLNTATGAHGAVRIAHLDPVTYVALK
;
A
#
# COMPACT_ATOMS: atom_id res chain seq x y z
N MET A 1 -7.26 8.85 5.78
CA MET A 1 -7.14 8.69 4.33
C MET A 1 -5.79 8.04 4.06
N PRO A 2 -5.75 6.72 3.81
CA PRO A 2 -4.60 6.07 3.21
C PRO A 2 -4.77 6.01 1.68
N ASN A 3 -3.76 6.49 0.96
CA ASN A 3 -3.63 6.36 -0.49
C ASN A 3 -2.45 5.43 -0.77
N LEU A 4 -2.77 4.23 -1.25
CA LEU A 4 -1.82 3.16 -1.51
C LEU A 4 -1.63 2.97 -3.01
N LYS A 5 -0.38 3.06 -3.46
CA LYS A 5 0.05 2.65 -4.80
C LYS A 5 0.96 1.43 -4.67
N ILE A 6 0.62 0.37 -5.38
CA ILE A 6 1.45 -0.83 -5.52
C ILE A 6 1.98 -0.80 -6.94
N TYR A 7 3.20 -0.32 -7.11
CA TYR A 7 3.91 -0.42 -8.37
C TYR A 7 4.49 -1.82 -8.47
N VAL A 8 4.14 -2.53 -9.53
CA VAL A 8 4.54 -3.92 -9.76
C VAL A 8 5.32 -3.98 -11.05
N ASP A 9 6.49 -4.63 -11.00
CA ASP A 9 7.28 -4.86 -12.20
C ASP A 9 6.47 -5.64 -13.24
N GLU A 10 6.49 -5.17 -14.49
CA GLU A 10 5.68 -5.73 -15.57
C GLU A 10 5.99 -7.21 -15.83
N THR A 11 7.21 -7.67 -15.52
CA THR A 11 7.63 -9.07 -15.72
C THR A 11 6.85 -10.06 -14.86
N ILE A 12 6.26 -9.60 -13.75
CA ILE A 12 5.45 -10.45 -12.84
C ILE A 12 3.97 -10.08 -12.81
N PHE A 13 3.58 -8.95 -13.43
CA PHE A 13 2.25 -8.39 -13.24
C PHE A 13 1.14 -9.33 -13.74
N GLU A 14 1.26 -9.87 -14.94
CA GLU A 14 0.20 -10.69 -15.53
C GLU A 14 -0.04 -11.98 -14.73
N ALA A 15 1.04 -12.64 -14.30
CA ALA A 15 0.97 -13.83 -13.46
C ALA A 15 0.38 -13.53 -12.07
N SER A 16 0.59 -12.31 -11.55
CA SER A 16 0.16 -11.91 -10.20
C SER A 16 -1.20 -11.20 -10.17
N ARG A 17 -1.81 -10.93 -11.33
CA ARG A 17 -3.03 -10.10 -11.45
C ARG A 17 -4.18 -10.63 -10.58
N ALA A 18 -4.45 -11.92 -10.66
CA ALA A 18 -5.50 -12.56 -9.87
C ALA A 18 -5.22 -12.44 -8.36
N SER A 19 -3.98 -12.72 -7.94
CA SER A 19 -3.56 -12.60 -6.54
C SER A 19 -3.74 -11.18 -6.01
N PHE A 20 -3.48 -10.15 -6.80
CA PHE A 20 -3.74 -8.76 -6.41
C PHE A 20 -5.24 -8.50 -6.21
N HIS A 21 -6.09 -8.97 -7.12
CA HIS A 21 -7.54 -8.81 -6.99
C HIS A 21 -8.08 -9.42 -5.69
N GLU A 22 -7.57 -10.60 -5.31
CA GLU A 22 -7.93 -11.26 -4.06
C GLU A 22 -7.34 -10.58 -2.82
N ALA A 23 -6.13 -10.01 -2.93
CA ALA A 23 -5.44 -9.35 -1.82
C ALA A 23 -6.01 -7.96 -1.48
N LEU A 24 -6.46 -7.19 -2.48
CA LEU A 24 -6.86 -5.79 -2.31
C LEU A 24 -7.93 -5.55 -1.22
N PRO A 25 -9.02 -6.34 -1.12
CA PRO A 25 -9.99 -6.18 -0.04
C PRO A 25 -9.36 -6.35 1.35
N ARG A 26 -8.52 -7.39 1.52
CA ARG A 26 -7.85 -7.67 2.80
C ARG A 26 -6.86 -6.57 3.17
N ILE A 27 -6.14 -6.02 2.18
CA ILE A 27 -5.25 -4.87 2.38
C ILE A 27 -6.06 -3.65 2.83
N ARG A 28 -7.20 -3.37 2.19
CA ARG A 28 -8.06 -2.25 2.60
C ARG A 28 -8.50 -2.41 4.06
N ASP A 29 -8.95 -3.60 4.45
CA ASP A 29 -9.42 -3.86 5.82
C ASP A 29 -8.29 -3.69 6.84
N LEU A 30 -7.09 -4.20 6.54
CA LEU A 30 -5.88 -3.99 7.33
C LEU A 30 -5.58 -2.50 7.53
N LEU A 31 -5.65 -1.69 6.47
CA LEU A 31 -5.38 -0.25 6.55
C LEU A 31 -6.48 0.50 7.31
N CYS A 32 -7.75 0.08 7.16
CA CYS A 32 -8.87 0.65 7.90
C CYS A 32 -8.71 0.43 9.40
N GLU A 33 -8.38 -0.80 9.80
CA GLU A 33 -8.12 -1.15 11.19
C GLU A 33 -6.90 -0.40 11.75
N ALA A 34 -5.76 -0.48 11.06
CA ALA A 34 -4.52 0.14 11.54
C ALA A 34 -4.62 1.66 11.69
N PHE A 35 -5.29 2.34 10.74
CA PHE A 35 -5.35 3.79 10.70
C PHE A 35 -6.67 4.40 11.16
N GLN A 36 -7.58 3.56 11.64
CA GLN A 36 -8.87 3.93 12.21
C GLN A 36 -9.67 4.81 11.23
N VAL A 37 -9.87 4.30 10.01
CA VAL A 37 -10.59 5.01 8.95
C VAL A 37 -11.70 4.15 8.38
N ALA A 38 -12.73 4.78 7.82
CA ALA A 38 -13.76 4.07 7.05
C ALA A 38 -13.20 3.53 5.72
N PRO A 39 -13.76 2.44 5.16
CA PRO A 39 -13.35 1.92 3.85
C PRO A 39 -13.39 2.95 2.71
N SER A 40 -14.36 3.87 2.74
CA SER A 40 -14.48 4.97 1.78
C SER A 40 -13.34 5.99 1.88
N ALA A 41 -12.59 5.99 2.99
CA ALA A 41 -11.42 6.84 3.17
C ALA A 41 -10.19 6.33 2.39
N CYS A 42 -10.17 5.05 2.01
CA CYS A 42 -9.04 4.38 1.36
C CYS A 42 -9.09 4.54 -0.16
N GLN A 43 -7.92 4.72 -0.77
CA GLN A 43 -7.72 4.62 -2.22
C GLN A 43 -6.56 3.67 -2.45
N LEU A 44 -6.79 2.59 -3.19
CA LEU A 44 -5.78 1.57 -3.49
C LEU A 44 -5.69 1.40 -5.01
N ALA A 45 -4.47 1.25 -5.54
CA ALA A 45 -4.25 0.94 -6.95
C ALA A 45 -3.02 0.05 -7.13
N VAL A 46 -3.09 -0.85 -8.12
CA VAL A 46 -1.96 -1.64 -8.61
C VAL A 46 -1.59 -1.12 -10.00
N ILE A 47 -0.31 -0.82 -10.22
CA ILE A 47 0.18 -0.13 -11.41
C ILE A 47 1.39 -0.91 -11.96
N PRO A 48 1.31 -1.50 -13.16
CA PRO A 48 2.47 -2.10 -13.79
C PRO A 48 3.50 -1.04 -14.16
N VAL A 49 4.78 -1.33 -13.95
CA VAL A 49 5.91 -0.44 -14.25
C VAL A 49 7.08 -1.23 -14.82
N VAL A 50 7.98 -0.54 -15.54
CA VAL A 50 9.28 -1.09 -15.94
C VAL A 50 10.31 -0.66 -14.91
N GLY A 51 10.92 -1.63 -14.20
CA GLY A 51 11.94 -1.39 -13.19
C GLY A 51 13.35 -1.80 -13.63
N LEU A 52 14.34 -1.52 -12.79
CA LEU A 52 15.67 -2.12 -12.96
C LEU A 52 15.68 -3.55 -12.38
N PRO A 53 16.44 -4.51 -12.97
CA PRO A 53 16.47 -5.90 -12.49
C PRO A 53 16.97 -6.10 -11.05
N ASP A 54 17.70 -5.13 -10.51
CA ASP A 54 18.27 -5.14 -9.16
C ASP A 54 17.39 -4.43 -8.11
N GLN A 55 16.20 -3.98 -8.49
CA GLN A 55 15.23 -3.36 -7.59
C GLN A 55 14.18 -4.37 -7.10
N PRO A 56 13.51 -4.10 -5.96
CA PRO A 56 12.34 -4.87 -5.56
C PRO A 56 11.27 -4.84 -6.66
N GLN A 57 10.74 -6.02 -7.00
CA GLN A 57 9.69 -6.16 -8.01
C GLN A 57 8.35 -5.54 -7.58
N LEU A 58 8.19 -5.25 -6.28
CA LEU A 58 7.09 -4.46 -5.75
C LEU A 58 7.61 -3.22 -5.02
N ASN A 59 7.16 -2.04 -5.46
CA ASN A 59 7.27 -0.80 -4.69
C ASN A 59 5.88 -0.41 -4.16
N ILE A 60 5.76 -0.39 -2.84
CA ILE A 60 4.50 -0.17 -2.13
C ILE A 60 4.59 1.20 -1.47
N GLU A 61 3.90 2.18 -2.04
CA GLU A 61 3.89 3.55 -1.55
C GLU A 61 2.57 3.89 -0.89
N LEU A 62 2.65 4.38 0.34
CA LEU A 62 1.48 4.71 1.14
C LEU A 62 1.60 6.15 1.66
N LEU A 63 0.65 6.97 1.23
CA LEU A 63 0.49 8.34 1.74
C LEU A 63 -0.65 8.37 2.77
N ILE A 64 -0.37 8.95 3.93
CA ILE A 64 -1.35 9.08 5.02
C ILE A 64 -1.39 10.52 5.54
N LEU A 65 -2.57 10.95 6.00
CA LEU A 65 -2.65 12.17 6.83
C LEU A 65 -2.14 11.87 8.25
N PRO A 66 -1.52 12.83 8.94
CA PRO A 66 -1.14 12.66 10.34
C PRO A 66 -2.37 12.47 11.23
N HIS A 67 -2.20 11.71 12.32
CA HIS A 67 -3.17 11.60 13.41
C HIS A 67 -2.44 11.11 14.66
N THR A 68 -2.83 11.61 15.83
CA THR A 68 -2.25 11.20 17.13
C THR A 68 -2.23 9.69 17.40
N LYS A 69 -3.14 8.91 16.79
CA LYS A 69 -3.21 7.45 16.93
C LYS A 69 -2.33 6.70 15.92
N ARG A 70 -1.80 7.39 14.90
CA ARG A 70 -0.90 6.84 13.89
C ARG A 70 0.54 7.07 14.33
N THR A 71 0.91 6.42 15.43
CA THR A 71 2.28 6.46 15.95
C THR A 71 3.23 5.73 15.01
N GLU A 72 4.53 5.97 15.15
CA GLU A 72 5.54 5.25 14.36
C GLU A 72 5.39 3.73 14.48
N THR A 73 5.15 3.22 15.70
CA THR A 73 4.95 1.78 15.95
C THR A 73 3.75 1.23 15.18
N VAL A 74 2.62 1.95 15.19
CA VAL A 74 1.40 1.54 14.47
C VAL A 74 1.66 1.55 12.96
N ILE A 75 2.32 2.60 12.46
CA ILE A 75 2.65 2.74 11.03
C ILE A 75 3.60 1.62 10.59
N ARG A 76 4.64 1.33 11.37
CA ARG A 76 5.61 0.27 11.09
C ARG A 76 4.96 -1.11 11.08
N ALA A 77 4.13 -1.42 12.08
CA ALA A 77 3.41 -2.69 12.13
C ALA A 77 2.45 -2.85 10.95
N ALA A 78 1.78 -1.78 10.51
CA ALA A 78 0.95 -1.81 9.32
C ALA A 78 1.78 -2.03 8.04
N ALA A 79 2.94 -1.39 7.94
CA ALA A 79 3.88 -1.54 6.82
C ALA A 79 4.38 -2.98 6.67
N GLU A 80 4.78 -3.60 7.78
CA GLU A 80 5.26 -4.99 7.81
C GLU A 80 4.17 -5.95 7.34
N LYS A 81 2.97 -5.87 7.92
CA LYS A 81 1.84 -6.72 7.53
C LYS A 81 1.43 -6.51 6.07
N LEU A 82 1.45 -5.26 5.59
CA LEU A 82 1.18 -4.92 4.20
C LEU A 82 2.19 -5.58 3.25
N ARG A 83 3.48 -5.44 3.56
CA ARG A 83 4.57 -6.07 2.81
C ARG A 83 4.39 -7.59 2.77
N ASP A 84 4.19 -8.21 3.93
CA ASP A 84 4.14 -9.66 4.04
C ASP A 84 2.92 -10.26 3.32
N LEU A 85 1.78 -9.56 3.35
CA LEU A 85 0.58 -9.95 2.60
C LEU A 85 0.86 -9.94 1.08
N LEU A 86 1.48 -8.88 0.57
CA LEU A 86 1.79 -8.74 -0.85
C LEU A 86 2.88 -9.71 -1.31
N ASN A 87 3.92 -9.90 -0.49
CA ASN A 87 4.96 -10.89 -0.76
C ASN A 87 4.37 -12.31 -0.82
N THR A 88 3.47 -12.64 0.10
CA THR A 88 2.78 -13.95 0.11
C THR A 88 1.88 -14.12 -1.12
N ALA A 89 1.15 -13.08 -1.51
CA ALA A 89 0.21 -13.15 -2.64
C ALA A 89 0.91 -13.30 -3.99
N THR A 90 2.11 -12.72 -4.14
CA THR A 90 2.80 -12.61 -5.43
C THR A 90 4.04 -13.50 -5.53
N GLY A 91 4.59 -13.96 -4.41
CA GLY A 91 5.91 -14.61 -4.35
C GLY A 91 7.08 -13.65 -4.58
N ALA A 92 6.82 -12.35 -4.74
CA ALA A 92 7.83 -11.34 -5.03
C ALA A 92 8.28 -10.61 -3.76
N HIS A 93 9.49 -10.07 -3.79
CA HIS A 93 9.99 -9.22 -2.71
C HIS A 93 9.55 -7.76 -2.90
N GLY A 94 8.84 -7.21 -1.93
CA GLY A 94 8.41 -5.82 -1.92
C GLY A 94 9.10 -4.91 -0.90
N ALA A 95 9.22 -3.64 -1.26
CA ALA A 95 9.63 -2.56 -0.36
C ALA A 95 8.44 -1.63 -0.07
N VAL A 96 8.28 -1.21 1.19
CA VAL A 96 7.22 -0.28 1.62
C VAL A 96 7.81 1.08 1.97
N ARG A 97 7.22 2.14 1.43
CA ARG A 97 7.56 3.54 1.73
C ARG A 97 6.29 4.24 2.19
N ILE A 98 6.37 4.88 3.36
CA ILE A 98 5.23 5.60 3.94
C ILE A 98 5.62 7.05 4.16
N ALA A 99 4.78 7.97 3.70
CA ALA A 99 4.95 9.40 3.94
C ALA A 99 3.68 10.04 4.49
N HIS A 100 3.88 11.07 5.29
CA HIS A 100 2.79 11.91 5.78
C HIS A 100 2.52 13.04 4.78
N LEU A 101 1.24 13.25 4.50
CA LEU A 101 0.74 14.41 3.77
C LEU A 101 0.58 15.59 4.74
N ASP A 102 0.76 16.81 4.23
CA ASP A 102 0.41 18.01 4.97
C ASP A 102 -1.12 18.20 4.97
N PRO A 103 -1.78 18.20 6.14
CA PRO A 103 -3.23 18.37 6.23
C PRO A 103 -3.72 19.75 5.76
N VAL A 104 -2.86 20.77 5.72
CA VAL A 104 -3.21 22.13 5.26
C VAL A 104 -3.32 22.17 3.74
N THR A 105 -2.42 21.48 3.03
CA THR A 105 -2.36 21.52 1.56
C THR A 105 -3.06 20.34 0.91
N TYR A 106 -3.40 19.31 1.67
CA TYR A 106 -4.10 18.14 1.14
C TYR A 106 -5.60 18.40 0.96
N VAL A 107 -6.03 18.57 -0.29
CA VAL A 107 -7.44 18.68 -0.68
C VAL A 107 -7.87 17.40 -1.39
N ALA A 108 -8.98 16.82 -0.94
CA ALA A 108 -9.60 15.68 -1.61
C ALA A 108 -11.09 15.94 -1.82
N LEU A 109 -11.55 15.70 -3.04
CA LEU A 109 -12.96 15.66 -3.41
C LEU A 109 -13.33 14.20 -3.63
N LYS A 110 -14.44 13.76 -3.03
CA LYS A 110 -14.92 12.38 -3.10
C LYS A 110 -16.38 12.36 -3.48
#